data_AF-A0A3D1B915-F1
#
_entry.id   AF-A0A3D1B915-F1
#
_cell.length_a   1.000
_cell.length_b   1.000
_cell.length_c   1.000
_cell.angle_alpha   90.00
_cell.angle_beta   90.00
_cell.angle_gamma   90.00
#
_symmetry.space_group_name_H-M   'P 1'
#
loop_
_entity.id
_entity.type
_entity.pdbx_description
1 polymer ?
#
loop_
_entity_poly.entity_id
_entity_poly.type
_entity_poly.pdbx_seq_one_letter_code
_entity_poly.pdbx_strand_id
1 'polypeptide(L)'
;GKSIAIIMGGMASGVVLGVPVSLMIADSFGWQAALWLVTLLGLLAFAGLMVMLPKLPAAPASSLSQKLAILADGHVMTILSISLLAAVASLGMYTFIAPLLADPEHGAVRSVTPYLWVWGIGGVLGSFFIGPVVDRVRGPVLVFAIMTILATSLFLLPFTAALNVWLVVLPIALWGAVGWALQVPQNNELILARHSQGDGNLAIALNESALYLGSAIGAAAGGFVLLLQMPTWTLAASAGAVALVGALLQIINLRRQPSWHDNTQPEPNH
;
A
#
# COMPACT_ATOMS: atom_id res chain seq x y z
N GLY A 1 12.13 -5.57 -18.58
CA GLY A 1 13.28 -5.35 -17.67
C GLY A 1 13.57 -3.87 -17.47
N LYS A 2 14.42 -3.26 -18.31
CA LYS A 2 14.90 -1.88 -18.13
C LYS A 2 13.79 -0.82 -18.01
N SER A 3 12.77 -0.86 -18.87
CA SER A 3 11.66 0.11 -18.82
C SER A 3 10.83 -0.01 -17.54
N ILE A 4 10.55 -1.23 -17.09
CA ILE A 4 9.83 -1.49 -15.83
C ILE A 4 10.67 -1.00 -14.63
N ALA A 5 11.98 -1.23 -14.65
CA ALA A 5 12.88 -0.73 -13.61
C ALA A 5 12.93 0.82 -13.56
N ILE A 6 12.89 1.50 -14.72
CA ILE A 6 12.81 2.97 -14.78
C ILE A 6 11.46 3.47 -14.22
N ILE A 7 10.35 2.83 -14.55
CA ILE A 7 9.02 3.19 -14.04
C ILE A 7 8.96 3.00 -12.52
N MET A 8 9.39 1.84 -12.03
CA MET A 8 9.41 1.52 -10.60
C MET A 8 10.36 2.45 -9.83
N GLY A 9 11.55 2.72 -10.39
CA GLY A 9 12.52 3.65 -9.83
C GLY A 9 11.98 5.08 -9.76
N GLY A 10 11.29 5.54 -10.81
CA GLY A 10 10.62 6.84 -10.84
C GLY A 10 9.51 6.95 -9.79
N MET A 11 8.69 5.90 -9.64
CA MET A 11 7.62 5.85 -8.63
C MET A 11 8.19 5.89 -7.21
N ALA A 12 9.17 5.05 -6.89
CA ALA A 12 9.82 5.03 -5.58
C ALA A 12 10.52 6.35 -5.25
N SER A 13 11.29 6.90 -6.21
CA SER A 13 11.97 8.19 -6.04
C SER A 13 10.96 9.33 -5.86
N GLY A 14 9.87 9.29 -6.61
CA GLY A 14 8.80 10.29 -6.54
C GLY A 14 8.13 10.34 -5.17
N VAL A 15 7.94 9.20 -4.51
CA VAL A 15 7.37 9.21 -3.15
C VAL A 15 8.40 9.63 -2.11
N VAL A 16 9.61 9.08 -2.16
CA VAL A 16 10.67 9.39 -1.19
C VAL A 16 11.10 10.85 -1.24
N LEU A 17 11.23 11.43 -2.44
CA LEU A 17 11.66 12.81 -2.61
C LEU A 17 10.49 13.77 -2.73
N GLY A 18 9.44 13.38 -3.45
CA GLY A 18 8.33 14.27 -3.78
C GLY A 18 7.49 14.65 -2.56
N VAL A 19 7.20 13.72 -1.64
CA VAL A 19 6.42 14.05 -0.43
C VAL A 19 7.17 15.05 0.45
N PRO A 20 8.45 14.84 0.81
CA PRO A 20 9.20 15.81 1.60
C PRO A 20 9.41 17.15 0.91
N VAL A 21 9.79 17.16 -0.37
CA VAL A 21 9.97 18.42 -1.12
C VAL A 21 8.65 19.20 -1.15
N SER A 22 7.53 18.51 -1.38
CA SER A 22 6.21 19.14 -1.37
C SER A 22 5.85 19.69 0.01
N LEU A 23 6.16 18.97 1.10
CA LEU A 23 5.93 19.44 2.47
C LEU A 23 6.83 20.62 2.83
N MET A 24 8.11 20.62 2.45
CA MET A 24 9.03 21.74 2.70
C MET A 24 8.58 23.01 1.97
N ILE A 25 8.10 22.86 0.72
CA ILE A 25 7.53 23.97 -0.05
C ILE A 25 6.22 24.43 0.60
N ALA A 26 5.35 23.51 1.03
CA ALA A 26 4.10 23.85 1.69
C ALA A 26 4.32 24.61 3.01
N ASP A 27 5.33 24.22 3.79
CA ASP A 27 5.68 24.87 5.06
C ASP A 27 6.27 26.27 4.84
N SER A 28 7.08 26.44 3.80
CA SER A 28 7.77 27.72 3.51
C SER A 28 6.93 28.72 2.71
N PHE A 29 6.10 28.24 1.78
CA PHE A 29 5.40 29.06 0.78
C PHE A 29 3.89 28.82 0.74
N GLY A 30 3.36 27.98 1.63
CA GLY A 30 1.95 27.60 1.66
C GLY A 30 1.62 26.40 0.76
N TRP A 31 0.54 25.69 1.10
CA TRP A 31 0.10 24.47 0.41
C TRP A 31 -0.18 24.69 -1.09
N GLN A 32 -0.56 25.91 -1.49
CA GLN A 32 -0.79 26.25 -2.90
C GLN A 32 0.49 26.14 -3.74
N ALA A 33 1.64 26.51 -3.18
CA ALA A 33 2.93 26.41 -3.88
C ALA A 33 3.30 24.95 -4.16
N ALA A 34 3.02 24.05 -3.22
CA ALA A 34 3.19 22.61 -3.42
C ALA A 34 2.28 22.08 -4.55
N LEU A 35 1.03 22.56 -4.63
CA LEU A 35 0.14 22.19 -5.74
C LEU A 35 0.64 22.71 -7.10
N TRP A 36 1.14 23.94 -7.16
CA TRP A 36 1.72 24.49 -8.39
C TRP A 36 2.93 23.70 -8.88
N LEU A 37 3.79 23.21 -7.96
CA LEU A 37 4.89 22.31 -8.32
C LEU A 37 4.36 21.03 -8.98
N VAL A 38 3.35 20.38 -8.39
CA VAL A 38 2.74 19.18 -8.95
C VAL A 38 2.12 19.46 -10.32
N THR A 39 1.42 20.59 -10.47
CA THR A 39 0.87 21.03 -11.76
C THR A 39 1.95 21.18 -12.82
N LEU A 40 3.08 21.83 -12.50
CA LEU A 40 4.18 22.04 -13.43
C LEU A 40 4.81 20.71 -13.88
N LEU A 41 5.08 19.80 -12.93
CA LEU A 41 5.63 18.47 -13.23
C LEU A 41 4.65 17.66 -14.11
N GLY A 42 3.34 17.75 -13.83
CA GLY A 42 2.30 17.13 -14.64
C GLY A 42 2.25 17.68 -16.08
N LEU A 43 2.36 19.00 -16.25
CA LEU A 43 2.41 19.64 -17.57
C LEU A 43 3.66 19.23 -18.36
N LEU A 44 4.82 19.11 -17.71
CA LEU A 44 6.04 18.63 -18.34
C LEU A 44 5.90 17.17 -18.81
N ALA A 45 5.34 16.29 -17.98
CA ALA A 45 5.07 14.90 -18.35
C ALA A 45 4.07 14.82 -19.52
N PHE A 46 3.01 15.63 -19.49
CA PHE A 46 2.00 15.71 -20.55
C PHE A 46 2.60 16.19 -21.89
N ALA A 47 3.43 17.25 -21.86
CA ALA A 47 4.13 17.74 -23.04
C ALA A 47 5.08 16.67 -23.62
N GLY A 48 5.80 15.95 -22.76
CA GLY A 48 6.64 14.82 -23.17
C GLY A 48 5.84 13.72 -23.87
N LEU A 49 4.68 13.34 -23.32
CA LEU A 49 3.79 12.35 -23.95
C LEU A 49 3.26 12.84 -25.30
N MET A 50 2.84 14.10 -25.42
CA MET A 50 2.35 14.64 -26.69
C MET A 50 3.39 14.59 -27.82
N VAL A 51 4.66 14.82 -27.49
CA VAL A 51 5.75 14.86 -28.48
C VAL A 51 6.33 13.47 -28.76
N MET A 52 6.42 12.60 -27.75
CA MET A 52 7.20 11.36 -27.83
C MET A 52 6.35 10.08 -27.93
N LEU A 53 5.06 10.11 -27.57
CA LEU A 53 4.23 8.90 -27.55
C LEU A 53 3.74 8.55 -28.97
N PRO A 54 4.15 7.42 -29.56
CA PRO A 54 3.63 7.00 -30.87
C PRO A 54 2.17 6.54 -30.75
N LYS A 55 1.45 6.56 -31.88
CA LYS A 55 0.08 6.01 -31.95
C LYS A 55 0.12 4.52 -31.60
N LEU A 56 -0.53 4.14 -30.50
CA LEU A 56 -0.64 2.75 -30.07
C LEU A 56 -1.83 2.06 -30.75
N PRO A 57 -1.74 0.76 -31.06
CA PRO A 57 -2.88 -0.01 -31.56
C PRO A 57 -4.05 0.05 -30.57
N ALA A 58 -5.28 0.08 -31.08
CA ALA A 58 -6.46 -0.04 -30.23
C ALA A 58 -6.43 -1.42 -29.55
N ALA A 59 -6.41 -1.45 -28.21
CA ALA A 59 -6.55 -2.68 -27.47
C ALA A 59 -7.96 -3.26 -27.72
N PRO A 60 -8.12 -4.60 -27.76
CA PRO A 60 -9.43 -5.22 -27.84
C PRO A 60 -10.31 -4.67 -26.71
N ALA A 61 -11.46 -4.09 -27.06
CA ALA A 61 -12.37 -3.53 -26.08
C ALA A 61 -13.04 -4.67 -25.31
N SER A 62 -12.56 -4.94 -24.08
CA SER A 62 -13.29 -5.78 -23.13
C SER A 62 -14.43 -4.98 -22.50
N SER A 63 -15.64 -5.55 -22.51
CA SER A 63 -16.80 -4.88 -21.91
C SER A 63 -16.62 -4.75 -20.40
N LEU A 64 -17.25 -3.74 -19.79
CA LEU A 64 -17.21 -3.56 -18.34
C LEU A 64 -17.74 -4.81 -17.60
N SER A 65 -18.77 -5.47 -18.17
CA SER A 65 -19.31 -6.72 -17.63
C SER A 65 -18.29 -7.86 -17.62
N GLN A 66 -17.48 -8.01 -18.67
CA GLN A 66 -16.40 -8.98 -18.71
C GLN A 66 -15.33 -8.66 -17.67
N LYS A 67 -15.04 -7.38 -17.43
CA LYS A 67 -14.07 -6.98 -16.42
C LYS A 67 -14.54 -7.25 -15.00
N LEU A 68 -15.82 -7.00 -14.73
CA LEU A 68 -16.41 -7.24 -13.42
C LEU A 68 -16.68 -8.73 -13.15
N ALA A 69 -16.74 -9.57 -14.19
CA ALA A 69 -16.90 -11.02 -14.04
C ALA A 69 -15.76 -11.66 -13.21
N ILE A 70 -14.57 -11.07 -13.20
CA ILE A 70 -13.45 -11.50 -12.34
C ILE A 70 -13.83 -11.46 -10.86
N LEU A 71 -14.72 -10.54 -10.45
CA LEU A 71 -15.15 -10.42 -9.04
C LEU A 71 -16.05 -11.58 -8.60
N ALA A 72 -16.57 -12.39 -9.53
CA ALA A 72 -17.32 -13.61 -9.19
C ALA A 72 -16.38 -14.75 -8.73
N ASP A 73 -15.08 -14.63 -8.99
CA ASP A 73 -14.08 -15.58 -8.52
C ASP A 73 -13.82 -15.36 -7.02
N GLY A 74 -14.28 -16.31 -6.20
CA GLY A 74 -14.17 -16.23 -4.75
C GLY A 74 -12.73 -16.19 -4.22
N HIS A 75 -11.74 -16.68 -4.99
CA HIS A 75 -10.34 -16.59 -4.61
C HIS A 75 -9.78 -15.19 -4.90
N VAL A 76 -10.05 -14.65 -6.09
CA VAL A 76 -9.69 -13.26 -6.43
C VAL A 76 -10.34 -12.28 -5.46
N MET A 77 -11.64 -12.43 -5.18
CA MET A 77 -12.34 -11.57 -4.24
C MET A 77 -11.72 -11.60 -2.84
N THR A 78 -11.21 -12.76 -2.41
CA THR A 78 -10.49 -12.87 -1.13
C THR A 78 -9.20 -12.04 -1.17
N ILE A 79 -8.40 -12.17 -2.23
CA ILE A 79 -7.14 -11.42 -2.38
C ILE A 79 -7.41 -9.91 -2.42
N LEU A 80 -8.39 -9.47 -3.23
CA LEU A 80 -8.79 -8.06 -3.34
C LEU A 80 -9.31 -7.49 -2.01
N SER A 81 -10.09 -8.27 -1.26
CA SER A 81 -10.59 -7.85 0.07
C SER A 81 -9.44 -7.62 1.05
N ILE A 82 -8.43 -8.47 1.01
CA ILE A 82 -7.25 -8.36 1.88
C ILE A 82 -6.46 -7.09 1.52
N SER A 83 -6.25 -6.82 0.23
CA SER A 83 -5.64 -5.56 -0.21
C SER A 83 -6.45 -4.33 0.21
N LEU A 84 -7.77 -4.38 0.05
CA LEU A 84 -8.67 -3.31 0.49
C LEU A 84 -8.52 -3.05 1.99
N LEU A 85 -8.56 -4.10 2.83
CA LEU A 85 -8.40 -3.96 4.28
C LEU A 85 -7.01 -3.42 4.66
N ALA A 86 -5.95 -3.85 3.97
CA ALA A 86 -4.62 -3.27 4.14
C ALA A 86 -4.60 -1.78 3.83
N ALA A 87 -5.25 -1.34 2.75
CA ALA A 87 -5.28 0.07 2.38
C ALA A 87 -6.14 0.91 3.35
N VAL A 88 -7.28 0.37 3.82
CA VAL A 88 -8.07 1.01 4.89
C VAL A 88 -7.22 1.23 6.14
N ALA A 89 -6.47 0.21 6.56
CA ALA A 89 -5.62 0.29 7.73
C ALA A 89 -4.39 1.20 7.51
N SER A 90 -3.62 0.94 6.46
CA SER A 90 -2.34 1.59 6.20
C SER A 90 -2.55 2.99 5.62
N LEU A 91 -3.07 3.13 4.41
CA LEU A 91 -3.22 4.44 3.77
C LEU A 91 -4.26 5.32 4.49
N GLY A 92 -5.28 4.71 5.10
CA GLY A 92 -6.20 5.41 6.00
C GLY A 92 -5.47 6.04 7.18
N MET A 93 -4.68 5.27 7.93
CA MET A 93 -3.92 5.79 9.07
C MET A 93 -2.87 6.83 8.65
N TYR A 94 -2.26 6.67 7.48
CA TYR A 94 -1.31 7.63 6.91
C TYR A 94 -1.90 9.05 6.84
N THR A 95 -3.18 9.17 6.52
CA THR A 95 -3.90 10.46 6.47
C THR A 95 -3.95 11.15 7.85
N PHE A 96 -3.97 10.38 8.94
CA PHE A 96 -4.17 10.87 10.30
C PHE A 96 -2.95 10.70 11.21
N ILE A 97 -1.79 10.40 10.66
CA ILE A 97 -0.55 10.31 11.45
C ILE A 97 -0.18 11.66 12.08
N ALA A 98 -0.42 12.76 11.38
CA ALA A 98 -0.17 14.11 11.89
C ALA A 98 -1.03 14.46 13.12
N PRO A 99 -2.38 14.34 13.09
CA PRO A 99 -3.18 14.60 14.28
C PRO A 99 -2.88 13.64 15.44
N LEU A 100 -2.51 12.37 15.17
CA LEU A 100 -2.09 11.45 16.23
C LEU A 100 -0.82 11.94 16.94
N LEU A 101 0.22 12.31 16.19
CA LEU A 101 1.51 12.71 16.78
C LEU A 101 1.49 14.15 17.34
N ALA A 102 0.58 15.00 16.87
CA ALA A 102 0.38 16.34 17.43
C ALA A 102 -0.35 16.33 18.78
N ASP A 103 -1.03 15.22 19.11
CA ASP A 103 -1.76 15.07 20.36
C ASP A 103 -0.79 15.15 21.57
N PRO A 104 -1.10 15.99 22.59
CA PRO A 104 -0.26 16.12 23.79
C PRO A 104 -0.02 14.81 24.54
N GLU A 105 -0.98 13.89 24.52
CA GLU A 105 -0.85 12.57 25.17
C GLU A 105 0.01 11.61 24.35
N HIS A 106 0.28 11.91 23.07
CA HIS A 106 0.90 11.01 22.11
C HIS A 106 2.05 11.68 21.33
N GLY A 107 2.91 12.40 22.05
CA GLY A 107 4.22 12.86 21.56
C GLY A 107 4.36 14.37 21.38
N ALA A 108 3.25 15.12 21.31
CA ALA A 108 3.25 16.59 21.20
C ALA A 108 4.19 17.14 20.11
N VAL A 109 4.24 16.45 18.97
CA VAL A 109 5.22 16.70 17.91
C VAL A 109 4.87 17.95 17.12
N ARG A 110 5.85 18.86 16.97
CA ARG A 110 5.67 20.09 16.18
C ARG A 110 5.68 19.87 14.67
N SER A 111 6.41 18.85 14.18
CA SER A 111 6.50 18.53 12.75
C SER A 111 6.43 17.02 12.53
N VAL A 112 5.46 16.58 11.72
CA VAL A 112 5.27 15.18 11.33
C VAL A 112 6.26 14.72 10.25
N THR A 113 6.94 15.67 9.58
CA THR A 113 7.79 15.41 8.41
C THR A 113 8.86 14.33 8.64
N PRO A 114 9.63 14.31 9.74
CA PRO A 114 10.63 13.25 9.97
C PRO A 114 10.02 11.84 10.05
N TYR A 115 8.80 11.74 10.55
CA TYR A 115 8.10 10.46 10.70
C TYR A 115 7.56 9.96 9.34
N LEU A 116 7.12 10.88 8.48
CA LEU A 116 6.77 10.55 7.09
C LEU A 116 8.00 10.09 6.29
N TRP A 117 9.18 10.67 6.55
CA TRP A 117 10.44 10.17 5.99
C TRP A 117 10.72 8.73 6.43
N VAL A 118 10.61 8.46 7.72
CA VAL A 118 10.81 7.11 8.27
C VAL A 118 9.83 6.11 7.64
N TRP A 119 8.55 6.48 7.52
CA TRP A 119 7.54 5.66 6.86
C TRP A 119 7.89 5.39 5.39
N GLY A 120 8.27 6.43 4.63
CA GLY A 120 8.62 6.31 3.22
C GLY A 120 9.89 5.50 2.97
N ILE A 121 10.94 5.73 3.77
CA ILE A 121 12.18 4.92 3.73
C ILE A 121 11.87 3.47 4.07
N GLY A 122 11.09 3.24 5.12
CA GLY A 122 10.59 1.91 5.48
C GLY A 122 9.90 1.24 4.30
N GLY A 123 8.95 1.94 3.66
CA GLY A 123 8.21 1.46 2.49
C GLY A 123 9.12 1.07 1.32
N VAL A 124 10.08 1.91 0.96
CA VAL A 124 11.04 1.60 -0.10
C VAL A 124 11.87 0.38 0.25
N LEU A 125 12.45 0.31 1.45
CA LEU A 125 13.22 -0.86 1.88
C LEU A 125 12.33 -2.11 1.86
N GLY A 126 11.10 -2.03 2.34
CA GLY A 126 10.12 -3.12 2.31
C GLY A 126 9.86 -3.63 0.88
N SER A 127 9.56 -2.74 -0.06
CA SER A 127 9.34 -3.11 -1.47
C SER A 127 10.58 -3.73 -2.14
N PHE A 128 11.79 -3.28 -1.78
CA PHE A 128 13.01 -3.87 -2.34
C PHE A 128 13.33 -5.25 -1.73
N PHE A 129 13.19 -5.40 -0.41
CA PHE A 129 13.55 -6.63 0.28
C PHE A 129 12.49 -7.73 0.17
N ILE A 130 11.25 -7.39 -0.19
CA ILE A 130 10.19 -8.41 -0.31
C ILE A 130 10.38 -9.34 -1.52
N GLY A 131 11.01 -8.86 -2.60
CA GLY A 131 11.18 -9.65 -3.83
C GLY A 131 11.82 -11.02 -3.60
N PRO A 132 13.05 -11.10 -3.04
CA PRO A 132 13.70 -12.38 -2.73
C PRO A 132 12.99 -13.25 -1.68
N VAL A 133 12.06 -12.67 -0.91
CA VAL A 133 11.28 -13.38 0.10
C VAL A 133 10.06 -14.04 -0.53
N VAL A 134 9.41 -13.37 -1.50
CA VAL A 134 8.28 -13.91 -2.28
C VAL A 134 8.67 -15.19 -3.02
N ASP A 135 9.91 -15.30 -3.48
CA ASP A 135 10.41 -16.49 -4.16
C ASP A 135 10.65 -17.68 -3.20
N ARG A 136 10.82 -17.41 -1.90
CA ARG A 136 11.20 -18.42 -0.89
C ARG A 136 10.08 -18.78 0.08
N VAL A 137 9.07 -17.94 0.20
CA VAL A 137 7.99 -18.09 1.17
C VAL A 137 6.67 -18.17 0.42
N ARG A 138 5.79 -19.08 0.85
CA ARG A 138 4.42 -19.18 0.36
C ARG A 138 3.74 -17.82 0.39
N GLY A 139 3.23 -17.36 -0.75
CA GLY A 139 2.50 -16.08 -0.87
C GLY A 139 1.48 -15.89 0.26
N PRO A 140 0.64 -16.90 0.56
CA PRO A 140 -0.35 -16.72 1.61
C PRO A 140 0.22 -16.58 3.03
N VAL A 141 1.35 -17.23 3.32
CA VAL A 141 2.03 -17.13 4.63
C VAL A 141 2.70 -15.77 4.76
N LEU A 142 3.30 -15.29 3.67
CA LEU A 142 3.95 -13.99 3.62
C LEU A 142 2.94 -12.85 3.82
N VAL A 143 1.79 -12.90 3.14
CA VAL A 143 0.71 -11.92 3.33
C VAL A 143 0.17 -11.93 4.77
N PHE A 144 0.03 -13.12 5.37
CA PHE A 144 -0.38 -13.23 6.78
C PHE A 144 0.62 -12.52 7.70
N ALA A 145 1.91 -12.80 7.55
CA ALA A 145 2.97 -12.18 8.34
C ALA A 145 2.99 -10.65 8.17
N ILE A 146 2.89 -10.16 6.92
CA ILE A 146 2.81 -8.73 6.59
C ILE A 146 1.63 -8.06 7.31
N MET A 147 0.43 -8.66 7.24
CA MET A 147 -0.77 -8.13 7.89
C MET A 147 -0.68 -8.14 9.41
N THR A 148 -0.08 -9.18 10.00
CA THR A 148 0.16 -9.24 11.43
C THR A 148 1.13 -8.14 11.87
N ILE A 149 2.25 -7.96 11.17
CA ILE A 149 3.21 -6.89 11.47
C ILE A 149 2.56 -5.52 11.30
N LEU A 150 1.72 -5.34 10.28
CA LEU A 150 0.94 -4.11 10.07
C LEU A 150 0.03 -3.84 11.27
N ALA A 151 -0.78 -4.81 11.68
CA ALA A 151 -1.68 -4.69 12.82
C ALA A 151 -0.93 -4.37 14.11
N THR A 152 0.15 -5.11 14.41
CA THR A 152 0.98 -4.88 15.58
C THR A 152 1.62 -3.49 15.57
N SER A 153 2.15 -3.05 14.42
CA SER A 153 2.76 -1.73 14.28
C SER A 153 1.76 -0.62 14.56
N LEU A 154 0.54 -0.73 14.01
CA LEU A 154 -0.53 0.24 14.21
C LEU A 154 -1.03 0.27 15.66
N PHE A 155 -1.20 -0.89 16.31
CA PHE A 155 -1.56 -0.95 17.72
C PHE A 155 -0.47 -0.34 18.62
N LEU A 156 0.81 -0.51 18.27
CA LEU A 156 1.93 0.02 19.06
C LEU A 156 2.11 1.54 18.93
N LEU A 157 1.59 2.18 17.87
CA LEU A 157 1.76 3.63 17.65
C LEU A 157 1.36 4.48 18.86
N PRO A 158 0.13 4.42 19.41
CA PRO A 158 -0.26 5.27 20.52
C PRO A 158 0.57 4.97 21.79
N PHE A 159 0.84 3.71 22.10
CA PHE A 159 1.63 3.35 23.29
C PHE A 159 3.07 3.85 23.20
N THR A 160 3.72 3.67 22.05
CA THR A 160 5.11 4.13 21.86
C THR A 160 5.19 5.65 21.84
N ALA A 161 4.23 6.32 21.20
CA ALA A 161 4.16 7.78 21.16
C ALA A 161 3.94 8.41 22.56
N ALA A 162 3.12 7.80 23.40
CA ALA A 162 2.87 8.25 24.77
C ALA A 162 4.08 8.06 25.70
N LEU A 163 4.87 6.98 25.51
CA LEU A 163 6.07 6.73 26.31
C LEU A 163 7.23 7.65 25.93
N ASN A 164 7.54 7.71 24.63
CA ASN A 164 8.61 8.54 24.11
C ASN A 164 8.47 8.66 22.59
N VAL A 165 8.40 9.89 22.10
CA VAL A 165 8.24 10.20 20.67
C VAL A 165 9.30 9.53 19.76
N TRP A 166 10.50 9.25 20.25
CA TRP A 166 11.53 8.57 19.47
C TRP A 166 11.25 7.07 19.30
N LEU A 167 10.52 6.44 20.22
CA LEU A 167 10.15 5.03 20.14
C LEU A 167 9.14 4.75 19.02
N VAL A 168 8.36 5.76 18.60
CA VAL A 168 7.38 5.63 17.52
C VAL A 168 8.03 5.44 16.14
N VAL A 169 9.34 5.75 16.01
CA VAL A 169 10.10 5.58 14.76
C VAL A 169 10.09 4.12 14.29
N LEU A 170 10.25 3.16 15.20
CA LEU A 170 10.29 1.75 14.87
C LEU A 170 8.95 1.23 14.30
N PRO A 171 7.79 1.37 14.97
CA PRO A 171 6.51 0.94 14.42
C PRO A 171 6.15 1.69 13.13
N ILE A 172 6.54 2.96 12.98
CA ILE A 172 6.33 3.69 11.72
C ILE A 172 7.17 3.12 10.57
N ALA A 173 8.44 2.81 10.82
CA ALA A 173 9.31 2.19 9.82
C ALA A 173 8.79 0.82 9.39
N LEU A 174 8.39 -0.01 10.37
CA LEU A 174 7.83 -1.33 10.12
C LEU A 174 6.50 -1.25 9.36
N TRP A 175 5.60 -0.36 9.77
CA TRP A 175 4.35 -0.08 9.08
C TRP A 175 4.59 0.33 7.62
N GLY A 176 5.49 1.29 7.38
CA GLY A 176 5.87 1.69 6.03
C GLY A 176 6.35 0.49 5.21
N ALA A 177 7.29 -0.28 5.75
CA ALA A 177 7.88 -1.44 5.09
C ALA A 177 6.82 -2.48 4.70
N VAL A 178 5.97 -2.90 5.63
CA VAL A 178 4.97 -3.93 5.35
C VAL A 178 3.81 -3.42 4.51
N GLY A 179 3.44 -2.15 4.65
CA GLY A 179 2.37 -1.53 3.86
C GLY A 179 2.68 -1.55 2.36
N TRP A 180 3.95 -1.39 2.00
CA TRP A 180 4.40 -1.41 0.60
C TRP A 180 4.85 -2.80 0.13
N ALA A 181 5.43 -3.60 1.03
CA ALA A 181 5.82 -4.97 0.72
C ALA A 181 4.62 -5.83 0.29
N LEU A 182 3.40 -5.55 0.78
CA LEU A 182 2.19 -6.32 0.49
C LEU A 182 1.84 -6.43 -1.00
N GLN A 183 2.16 -5.41 -1.79
CA GLN A 183 1.70 -5.31 -3.18
C GLN A 183 2.28 -6.44 -4.06
N VAL A 184 3.54 -6.80 -3.85
CA VAL A 184 4.24 -7.85 -4.62
C VAL A 184 3.60 -9.23 -4.43
N PRO A 185 3.46 -9.79 -3.21
CA PRO A 185 2.83 -11.10 -3.03
C PRO A 185 1.36 -11.10 -3.45
N GLN A 186 0.59 -10.03 -3.22
CA GLN A 186 -0.81 -9.97 -3.65
C GLN A 186 -0.95 -9.98 -5.17
N ASN A 187 -0.14 -9.18 -5.89
CA ASN A 187 -0.14 -9.18 -7.34
C ASN A 187 0.34 -10.53 -7.91
N ASN A 188 1.31 -11.20 -7.28
CA ASN A 188 1.74 -12.53 -7.69
C ASN A 188 0.62 -13.57 -7.52
N GLU A 189 -0.07 -13.58 -6.38
CA GLU A 189 -1.23 -14.45 -6.13
C GLU A 189 -2.35 -14.20 -7.16
N LEU A 190 -2.63 -12.95 -7.53
CA LEU A 190 -3.62 -12.63 -8.56
C LEU A 190 -3.23 -13.13 -9.95
N ILE A 191 -1.96 -13.00 -10.33
CA ILE A 191 -1.44 -13.55 -11.59
C ILE A 191 -1.60 -15.07 -11.60
N LEU A 192 -1.23 -15.74 -10.51
CA LEU A 192 -1.33 -17.20 -10.39
C LEU A 192 -2.80 -17.65 -10.43
N ALA A 193 -3.69 -16.99 -9.67
CA ALA A 193 -5.11 -17.28 -9.64
C ALA A 193 -5.78 -17.14 -11.02
N ARG A 194 -5.26 -16.24 -11.87
CA ARG A 194 -5.82 -15.91 -13.19
C ARG A 194 -4.99 -16.40 -14.37
N HIS A 195 -4.01 -17.27 -14.11
CA HIS A 195 -3.09 -17.74 -15.14
C HIS A 195 -3.82 -18.47 -16.27
N SER A 196 -4.81 -19.31 -15.93
CA SER A 196 -5.55 -20.11 -16.92
C SER A 196 -6.57 -19.30 -17.73
N GLN A 197 -7.03 -18.16 -17.23
CA GLN A 197 -7.96 -17.27 -17.93
C GLN A 197 -7.26 -16.18 -18.74
N GLY A 198 -5.96 -15.93 -18.49
CA GLY A 198 -5.15 -14.96 -19.25
C GLY A 198 -5.46 -13.50 -18.92
N ASP A 199 -6.16 -13.21 -17.82
CA ASP A 199 -6.60 -11.87 -17.42
C ASP A 199 -5.96 -11.36 -16.12
N GLY A 200 -4.78 -11.89 -15.77
CA GLY A 200 -4.02 -11.47 -14.58
C GLY A 200 -3.70 -9.97 -14.51
N ASN A 201 -3.41 -9.32 -15.65
CA ASN A 201 -3.18 -7.87 -15.68
C ASN A 201 -4.43 -7.06 -15.29
N LEU A 202 -5.62 -7.57 -15.63
CA LEU A 202 -6.87 -6.95 -15.24
C LEU A 202 -7.16 -7.18 -13.75
N ALA A 203 -6.81 -8.35 -13.21
CA ALA A 203 -6.88 -8.62 -11.77
C ALA A 203 -5.97 -7.67 -10.96
N ILE A 204 -4.75 -7.37 -11.45
CA ILE A 204 -3.86 -6.37 -10.84
C ILE A 204 -4.50 -4.97 -10.89
N ALA A 205 -5.10 -4.58 -12.01
CA ALA A 205 -5.78 -3.27 -12.11
C ALA A 205 -6.98 -3.15 -11.14
N LEU A 206 -7.72 -4.25 -10.93
CA LEU A 206 -8.76 -4.32 -9.91
C LEU A 206 -8.18 -4.24 -8.49
N ASN A 207 -6.99 -4.78 -8.26
CA ASN A 207 -6.28 -4.67 -6.99
C ASN A 207 -5.89 -3.22 -6.66
N GLU A 208 -5.34 -2.48 -7.62
CA GLU A 208 -5.07 -1.04 -7.45
C GLU A 208 -6.36 -0.27 -7.14
N SER A 209 -7.46 -0.61 -7.82
CA SER A 209 -8.77 -0.01 -7.55
C SER A 209 -9.24 -0.31 -6.12
N ALA A 210 -9.05 -1.54 -5.63
CA ALA A 210 -9.37 -1.95 -4.28
C ALA A 210 -8.50 -1.23 -3.23
N LEU A 211 -7.21 -1.03 -3.51
CA LEU A 211 -6.30 -0.27 -2.66
C LEU A 211 -6.76 1.19 -2.53
N TYR A 212 -7.07 1.87 -3.64
CA TYR A 212 -7.55 3.26 -3.59
C TYR A 212 -8.93 3.39 -2.94
N LEU A 213 -9.84 2.45 -3.21
CA LEU A 213 -11.13 2.39 -2.52
C LEU A 213 -10.95 2.22 -1.01
N GLY A 214 -10.05 1.31 -0.60
CA GLY A 214 -9.72 1.11 0.81
C GLY A 214 -9.15 2.36 1.45
N SER A 215 -8.21 3.05 0.77
CA SER A 215 -7.67 4.34 1.25
C SER A 215 -8.76 5.39 1.45
N ALA A 216 -9.72 5.49 0.53
CA ALA A 216 -10.84 6.43 0.63
C ALA A 216 -11.76 6.08 1.81
N ILE A 217 -12.08 4.80 2.01
CA ILE A 217 -12.86 4.33 3.15
C ILE A 217 -12.14 4.62 4.47
N GLY A 218 -10.84 4.32 4.55
CA GLY A 218 -10.03 4.59 5.74
C GLY A 218 -9.93 6.07 6.08
N ALA A 219 -9.71 6.92 5.07
CA ALA A 219 -9.73 8.37 5.22
C ALA A 219 -11.09 8.89 5.69
N ALA A 220 -12.19 8.41 5.10
CA ALA A 220 -13.54 8.80 5.52
C ALA A 220 -13.84 8.36 6.97
N ALA A 221 -13.53 7.11 7.31
CA ALA A 221 -13.76 6.56 8.65
C ALA A 221 -12.95 7.31 9.72
N GLY A 222 -11.66 7.58 9.49
CA GLY A 222 -10.84 8.36 10.42
C GLY A 222 -11.30 9.83 10.50
N GLY A 223 -11.84 10.38 9.40
CA GLY A 223 -12.49 11.69 9.41
C GLY A 223 -13.70 11.73 10.34
N PHE A 224 -14.53 10.69 10.34
CA PHE A 224 -15.64 10.55 11.29
C PHE A 224 -15.19 10.41 12.74
N VAL A 225 -14.11 9.66 12.99
CA VAL A 225 -13.51 9.53 14.34
C VAL A 225 -13.14 10.91 14.90
N LEU A 226 -12.47 11.74 14.08
CA LEU A 226 -12.13 13.12 14.47
C LEU A 226 -13.36 14.03 14.60
N LEU A 227 -14.33 13.90 13.70
CA LEU A 227 -15.58 14.68 13.74
C LEU A 227 -16.38 14.41 15.02
N LEU A 228 -16.40 13.16 15.47
CA LEU A 228 -17.05 12.74 16.71
C LEU A 228 -16.23 13.07 17.98
N GLN A 229 -15.09 13.75 17.83
CA GLN A 229 -14.16 14.09 18.92
C GLN A 229 -13.73 12.87 19.73
N MET A 230 -13.63 11.71 19.09
CA MET A 230 -13.09 10.52 19.73
C MET A 230 -11.57 10.70 19.99
N PRO A 231 -11.01 10.03 21.01
CA PRO A 231 -9.59 10.10 21.30
C PRO A 231 -8.73 9.72 20.09
N THR A 232 -7.63 10.43 19.83
CA THR A 232 -6.79 10.24 18.63
C THR A 232 -6.21 8.83 18.51
N TRP A 233 -5.92 8.16 19.63
CA TRP A 233 -5.45 6.77 19.64
C TRP A 233 -6.44 5.80 18.96
N THR A 234 -7.74 6.12 18.92
CA THR A 234 -8.77 5.29 18.28
C THR A 234 -8.57 5.19 16.77
N LEU A 235 -7.91 6.17 16.14
CA LEU A 235 -7.51 6.12 14.72
C LEU A 235 -6.56 4.94 14.49
N ALA A 236 -5.49 4.85 15.29
CA ALA A 236 -4.50 3.80 15.18
C ALA A 236 -5.05 2.43 15.61
N ALA A 237 -5.87 2.39 16.67
CA ALA A 237 -6.49 1.15 17.13
C ALA A 237 -7.52 0.59 16.13
N SER A 238 -8.35 1.44 15.52
CA SER A 238 -9.30 0.99 14.49
C SER A 238 -8.57 0.53 13.23
N ALA A 239 -7.54 1.24 12.78
CA ALA A 239 -6.69 0.80 11.67
C ALA A 239 -6.00 -0.56 11.98
N GLY A 240 -5.45 -0.72 13.18
CA GLY A 240 -4.88 -1.99 13.65
C GLY A 240 -5.89 -3.13 13.68
N ALA A 241 -7.13 -2.86 14.11
CA ALA A 241 -8.22 -3.84 14.11
C ALA A 241 -8.60 -4.25 12.68
N VAL A 242 -8.65 -3.31 11.74
CA VAL A 242 -8.91 -3.61 10.32
C VAL A 242 -7.78 -4.47 9.73
N ALA A 243 -6.52 -4.16 10.01
CA ALA A 243 -5.38 -4.99 9.60
C ALA A 243 -5.45 -6.40 10.21
N LEU A 244 -5.87 -6.52 11.47
CA LEU A 244 -6.07 -7.81 12.14
C LEU A 244 -7.18 -8.63 11.46
N VAL A 245 -8.31 -8.01 11.08
CA VAL A 245 -9.36 -8.67 10.30
C VAL A 245 -8.80 -9.15 8.95
N GLY A 246 -7.95 -8.35 8.29
CA GLY A 246 -7.23 -8.76 7.09
C GLY A 246 -6.33 -9.99 7.31
N ALA A 247 -5.59 -10.04 8.41
CA ALA A 247 -4.78 -11.21 8.79
C ALA A 247 -5.66 -12.45 9.05
N LEU A 248 -6.80 -12.30 9.74
CA LEU A 248 -7.73 -13.40 9.99
C LEU A 248 -8.37 -13.92 8.69
N LEU A 249 -8.73 -13.03 7.77
CA LEU A 249 -9.22 -13.39 6.45
C LEU A 249 -8.16 -14.16 5.66
N GLN A 250 -6.88 -13.79 5.80
CA GLN A 250 -5.77 -14.49 5.17
C GLN A 250 -5.58 -15.93 5.70
N ILE A 251 -6.00 -16.24 6.93
CA ILE A 251 -6.03 -17.63 7.43
C ILE A 251 -6.99 -18.50 6.61
N ILE A 252 -8.11 -17.94 6.14
CA ILE A 252 -9.05 -18.66 5.28
C ILE A 252 -8.38 -18.98 3.94
N ASN A 253 -7.58 -18.05 3.39
CA ASN A 253 -6.83 -18.25 2.17
C ASN A 253 -5.74 -19.34 2.34
N LEU A 254 -5.03 -19.34 3.47
CA LEU A 254 -4.05 -20.38 3.82
C LEU A 254 -4.64 -21.79 3.83
N ARG A 255 -5.91 -21.94 4.23
CA ARG A 255 -6.61 -23.24 4.26
C ARG A 255 -7.04 -23.72 2.86
N ARG A 256 -7.15 -22.82 1.88
CA ARG A 256 -7.62 -23.14 0.52
C ARG A 256 -6.52 -23.65 -0.42
N GLN A 257 -5.24 -23.41 -0.11
CA GLN A 257 -4.11 -23.83 -0.96
C GLN A 257 -3.13 -24.74 -0.19
N PRO A 258 -3.35 -26.06 -0.09
CA PRO A 258 -2.47 -26.96 0.70
C PRO A 258 -1.10 -27.23 0.04
N SER A 259 -1.02 -27.32 -1.29
CA SER A 259 0.14 -27.87 -2.02
C SER A 259 1.07 -26.80 -2.62
N TRP A 260 2.06 -26.32 -1.85
CA TRP A 260 3.13 -25.46 -2.40
C TRP A 260 4.37 -26.24 -2.84
N HIS A 261 4.44 -27.55 -2.56
CA HIS A 261 5.61 -28.36 -2.84
C HIS A 261 5.62 -29.12 -4.18
N ASP A 262 4.55 -29.10 -4.99
CA ASP A 262 4.52 -29.90 -6.23
C ASP A 262 5.09 -29.22 -7.48
N ASN A 263 5.31 -27.90 -7.50
CA ASN A 263 5.66 -27.16 -8.73
C ASN A 263 7.08 -26.57 -8.79
N THR A 264 8.01 -26.99 -7.92
CA THR A 264 9.39 -26.45 -7.91
C THR A 264 10.47 -27.40 -8.44
N GLN A 265 10.11 -28.46 -9.17
CA GLN A 265 11.08 -29.16 -10.02
C GLN A 265 10.98 -28.64 -11.46
N PRO A 266 11.99 -27.92 -11.98
CA PRO A 266 12.17 -27.87 -13.41
C PRO A 266 12.45 -29.31 -13.86
N GLU A 267 11.63 -29.85 -14.76
CA GLU A 267 12.01 -31.05 -15.49
C GLU A 267 13.38 -30.81 -16.13
N PRO A 268 14.40 -31.65 -15.87
CA PRO A 268 15.62 -31.62 -16.65
C PRO A 268 15.27 -32.15 -18.03
N ASN A 269 15.01 -31.23 -18.97
CA ASN A 269 14.79 -31.60 -20.37
C ASN A 269 16.02 -32.33 -20.92
N HIS A 270 15.72 -33.50 -21.48
CA HIS A 270 16.53 -34.34 -22.35
C HIS A 270 16.96 -33.62 -23.64
#